data_AF-A0A8S0W056-F1
#
_entry.id   AF-A0A8S0W056-F1
#
_cell.length_a   1.000
_cell.length_b   1.000
_cell.length_c   1.000
_cell.angle_alpha   90.00
_cell.angle_beta   90.00
_cell.angle_gamma   90.00
#
_symmetry.space_group_name_H-M   'P 1'
#
loop_
_entity.id
_entity.type
_entity.pdbx_description
1 polymer ?
#
loop_
_entity_poly.entity_id
_entity_poly.type
_entity_poly.pdbx_seq_one_letter_code
_entity_poly.pdbx_strand_id
1 'polypeptide(L)'
;MYPAHNFDTGAQPPTFGPHFNPTQQQPYLPLQDPLIQGADPTSPEVFRQSIANVQEQVIQLQSCARRVLSGIQNAYQAGNCPAHTKADISTLKQILELTIDIMRSSGVGALPVLPGPTSPGGIPPVPTEQQLTERTQQSLKRFFDQVLRHQESAATAANLLSAENIGKVGK
;
A
#
# COMPACT_ATOMS: atom_id res chain seq x y z
N MET A 1 -65.52 -21.42 -7.66
CA MET A 1 -65.71 -22.62 -6.80
C MET A 1 -64.36 -22.90 -6.16
N TYR A 2 -64.21 -22.51 -4.89
CA TYR A 2 -62.99 -22.71 -4.09
C TYR A 2 -62.94 -24.14 -3.54
N PRO A 3 -61.74 -24.65 -3.28
CA PRO A 3 -61.43 -25.22 -1.96
C PRO A 3 -60.03 -24.79 -1.49
N ALA A 4 -59.61 -24.86 -0.22
CA ALA A 4 -60.27 -24.93 1.08
C ALA A 4 -59.20 -24.44 2.08
N HIS A 5 -59.62 -23.64 3.06
CA HIS A 5 -58.83 -23.28 4.25
C HIS A 5 -58.59 -24.51 5.14
N ASN A 6 -57.44 -24.52 5.83
CA ASN A 6 -57.13 -25.16 7.14
C ASN A 6 -55.60 -25.35 7.25
N PHE A 7 -54.83 -25.07 8.31
CA PHE A 7 -55.08 -24.86 9.74
C PHE A 7 -54.04 -23.89 10.31
N ASP A 8 -54.51 -22.95 11.14
CA ASP A 8 -53.73 -22.29 12.20
C ASP A 8 -53.82 -23.16 13.47
N THR A 9 -52.68 -23.58 14.03
CA THR A 9 -52.55 -23.97 15.45
C THR A 9 -51.08 -23.96 15.85
N GLY A 10 -50.54 -22.76 16.10
CA GLY A 10 -49.25 -22.59 16.77
C GLY A 10 -49.36 -22.90 18.26
N ALA A 11 -48.85 -24.05 18.69
CA ALA A 11 -48.62 -24.36 20.10
C ALA A 11 -47.43 -23.55 20.63
N GLN A 12 -47.64 -22.68 21.62
CA GLN A 12 -46.57 -22.12 22.45
C GLN A 12 -46.37 -22.95 23.73
N PRO A 13 -45.14 -23.36 24.05
CA PRO A 13 -44.71 -23.60 25.43
C PRO A 13 -43.97 -22.37 26.02
N PRO A 14 -43.98 -22.20 27.36
CA PRO A 14 -43.55 -20.97 28.02
C PRO A 14 -42.03 -20.80 28.11
N THR A 15 -41.63 -19.54 28.01
CA THR A 15 -40.32 -18.93 28.25
C THR A 15 -39.77 -19.27 29.64
N PHE A 16 -38.53 -19.77 29.72
CA PHE A 16 -37.58 -19.56 30.82
C PHE A 16 -36.14 -19.78 30.32
N GLY A 17 -35.31 -18.73 30.31
CA GLY A 17 -33.85 -18.80 30.16
C GLY A 17 -33.23 -17.71 29.26
N PRO A 18 -32.14 -17.02 29.66
CA PRO A 18 -31.51 -15.96 28.87
C PRO A 18 -30.66 -16.56 27.75
N HIS A 19 -31.13 -16.47 26.50
CA HIS A 19 -30.32 -16.77 25.31
C HIS A 19 -29.57 -15.52 24.85
N PHE A 20 -28.26 -15.66 24.68
CA PHE A 20 -27.39 -14.74 23.96
C PHE A 20 -27.90 -14.55 22.52
N ASN A 21 -28.10 -13.31 22.08
CA ASN A 21 -28.48 -12.99 20.71
C ASN A 21 -27.31 -12.28 19.99
N PRO A 22 -26.63 -12.91 19.01
CA PRO A 22 -25.59 -12.26 18.22
C PRO A 22 -26.20 -11.59 16.99
N THR A 23 -27.06 -10.57 17.18
CA THR A 23 -27.54 -9.72 16.08
C THR A 23 -27.85 -8.31 16.59
N GLN A 24 -26.82 -7.53 16.91
CA GLN A 24 -26.93 -6.08 16.78
C GLN A 24 -26.58 -5.70 15.34
N GLN A 25 -27.64 -5.52 14.55
CA GLN A 25 -27.60 -4.89 13.25
C GLN A 25 -27.18 -3.43 13.42
N GLN A 26 -26.06 -3.05 12.80
CA GLN A 26 -25.74 -1.64 12.59
C GLN A 26 -26.68 -1.06 11.51
N PRO A 27 -27.11 0.20 11.64
CA PRO A 27 -28.06 0.81 10.71
C PRO A 27 -27.41 1.00 9.33
N TYR A 28 -27.98 0.32 8.33
CA TYR A 28 -27.77 0.59 6.91
C TYR A 28 -28.16 2.04 6.60
N LEU A 29 -27.21 2.86 6.13
CA LEU A 29 -27.52 4.11 5.47
C LEU A 29 -28.00 3.83 4.03
N PRO A 30 -29.00 4.58 3.53
CA PRO A 30 -29.68 4.27 2.29
C PRO A 30 -28.86 4.66 1.06
N LEU A 31 -28.96 3.79 0.07
CA LEU A 31 -28.73 3.95 -1.36
C LEU A 31 -28.80 5.41 -1.85
N GLN A 32 -27.66 5.99 -2.20
CA GLN A 32 -27.59 7.06 -3.20
C GLN A 32 -26.89 6.50 -4.43
N ASP A 33 -27.74 6.17 -5.39
CA ASP A 33 -27.41 5.88 -6.77
C ASP A 33 -26.91 7.18 -7.44
N PRO A 34 -25.72 7.16 -8.06
CA PRO A 34 -25.64 7.71 -9.40
C PRO A 34 -25.03 6.67 -10.34
N LEU A 35 -25.90 6.03 -11.12
CA LEU A 35 -25.64 5.31 -12.37
C LEU A 35 -24.94 6.18 -13.45
N ILE A 36 -23.82 6.84 -13.12
CA ILE A 36 -22.92 7.46 -14.09
C ILE A 36 -21.48 7.15 -13.67
N GLN A 37 -20.91 6.09 -14.27
CA GLN A 37 -19.46 5.82 -14.35
C GLN A 37 -18.70 5.56 -13.03
N GLY A 38 -19.36 5.07 -11.99
CA GLY A 38 -18.71 4.67 -10.74
C GLY A 38 -18.11 3.28 -10.82
N ALA A 39 -16.96 3.12 -11.47
CA ALA A 39 -16.16 1.91 -11.31
C ALA A 39 -15.79 1.78 -9.82
N ASP A 40 -16.20 0.68 -9.20
CA ASP A 40 -15.84 0.39 -7.81
C ASP A 40 -14.31 0.56 -7.67
N PRO A 41 -13.82 1.44 -6.77
CA PRO A 41 -12.39 1.76 -6.66
C PRO A 41 -11.56 0.58 -6.18
N THR A 42 -12.21 -0.51 -5.74
CA THR A 42 -11.58 -1.78 -5.39
C THR A 42 -11.76 -2.87 -6.46
N SER A 43 -12.34 -2.54 -7.61
CA SER A 43 -12.54 -3.47 -8.71
C SER A 43 -11.21 -3.86 -9.35
N PRO A 44 -11.00 -5.15 -9.68
CA PRO A 44 -9.79 -5.61 -10.36
C PRO A 44 -9.56 -4.94 -11.72
N GLU A 45 -10.61 -4.39 -12.37
CA GLU A 45 -10.45 -3.61 -13.60
C GLU A 45 -9.73 -2.27 -13.37
N VAL A 46 -10.14 -1.52 -12.34
CA VAL A 46 -9.52 -0.24 -11.98
C VAL A 46 -8.07 -0.47 -11.55
N PHE A 47 -7.81 -1.58 -10.86
CA PHE A 47 -6.46 -1.98 -10.50
C PHE A 47 -5.59 -2.32 -11.71
N ARG A 48 -6.11 -3.05 -12.70
CA ARG A 48 -5.40 -3.33 -13.96
C ARG A 48 -5.03 -2.05 -14.70
N GLN A 49 -5.96 -1.11 -14.78
CA GLN A 49 -5.69 0.19 -15.40
C GLN A 49 -4.62 0.97 -14.60
N SER A 50 -4.68 0.91 -13.27
CA SER A 50 -3.69 1.55 -12.41
C SER A 50 -2.29 0.97 -12.61
N ILE A 51 -2.17 -0.35 -12.77
CA ILE A 51 -0.90 -1.01 -13.12
C ILE A 51 -0.39 -0.51 -14.47
N ALA A 52 -1.23 -0.46 -15.49
CA ALA A 52 -0.83 0.01 -16.82
C ALA A 52 -0.33 1.47 -16.78
N ASN A 53 -1.05 2.33 -16.06
CA ASN A 53 -0.65 3.73 -15.87
C ASN A 53 0.69 3.85 -15.13
N VAL A 54 0.89 3.07 -14.06
CA VAL A 54 2.16 3.03 -13.33
C VAL A 54 3.31 2.54 -14.22
N GLN A 55 3.08 1.51 -15.04
CA GLN A 55 4.09 1.01 -15.98
C GLN A 55 4.53 2.08 -16.97
N GLU A 56 3.57 2.84 -17.53
CA GLU A 56 3.89 3.95 -18.42
C GLU A 56 4.74 5.01 -17.71
N GLN A 57 4.38 5.40 -16.49
CA GLN A 57 5.14 6.37 -15.71
C GLN A 57 6.56 5.88 -15.39
N VAL A 58 6.74 4.59 -15.10
CA VAL A 58 8.06 3.99 -14.88
C VAL A 58 8.91 4.01 -16.15
N ILE A 59 8.33 3.76 -17.34
CA ILE A 59 9.04 3.86 -18.62
C ILE A 59 9.50 5.30 -18.85
N GLN A 60 8.62 6.28 -18.61
CA GLN A 60 8.96 7.69 -18.73
C GLN A 60 10.08 8.08 -17.75
N LEU A 61 10.00 7.64 -16.49
CA LEU A 61 11.01 7.84 -15.47
C LEU A 61 12.38 7.26 -15.91
N GLN A 62 12.40 6.03 -16.44
CA GLN A 62 13.63 5.41 -16.94
C GLN A 62 14.24 6.20 -18.11
N SER A 63 13.42 6.67 -19.05
CA SER A 63 13.87 7.46 -20.19
C SER A 63 14.48 8.80 -19.74
N CYS A 64 13.84 9.46 -18.76
CA CYS A 64 14.31 10.71 -18.18
C CYS A 64 15.62 10.49 -17.40
N ALA A 65 15.71 9.42 -16.61
CA ALA A 65 16.91 9.06 -15.87
C ALA A 65 18.11 8.80 -16.79
N ARG A 66 17.90 8.10 -17.92
CA ARG A 66 18.94 7.88 -18.94
C ARG A 66 19.40 9.19 -19.59
N ARG A 67 18.46 10.10 -19.87
CA ARG A 67 18.77 11.43 -20.42
C ARG A 67 19.59 12.26 -19.45
N VAL A 68 19.20 12.28 -18.17
CA VAL A 68 19.95 12.94 -17.10
C VAL A 68 21.34 12.34 -16.96
N LEU A 69 21.47 11.01 -16.95
CA LEU A 69 22.76 10.33 -16.86
C LEU A 69 23.68 10.71 -18.03
N SER A 70 23.16 10.68 -19.26
CA SER A 70 23.89 11.11 -20.46
C SER A 70 24.25 12.60 -20.38
N GLY A 71 23.35 13.44 -19.88
CA GLY A 71 23.60 14.86 -19.67
C GLY A 71 24.71 15.12 -18.65
N ILE A 72 24.74 14.37 -17.54
CA ILE A 72 25.79 14.46 -16.51
C ILE A 72 27.14 13.99 -17.07
N GLN A 73 27.15 12.84 -17.75
CA GLN A 73 28.37 12.26 -18.33
C GLN A 73 28.98 13.14 -19.43
N ASN A 74 28.12 13.82 -20.19
CA ASN A 74 28.53 14.67 -21.32
C ASN A 74 28.34 16.16 -21.02
N ALA A 75 28.28 16.58 -19.75
CA ALA A 75 27.90 17.94 -19.33
C ALA A 75 28.84 19.04 -19.86
N TYR A 76 30.08 18.68 -20.20
CA TYR A 76 31.11 19.62 -20.68
C TYR A 76 31.54 19.34 -22.13
N GLN A 77 30.77 18.55 -22.89
CA GLN A 77 31.04 18.31 -24.31
C GLN A 77 30.35 19.37 -25.18
N ALA A 78 30.98 19.70 -26.31
CA ALA A 78 30.39 20.63 -27.28
C ALA A 78 29.04 20.11 -27.78
N GLY A 79 27.97 20.86 -27.52
CA GLY A 79 26.59 20.50 -27.87
C GLY A 79 25.68 20.14 -26.68
N ASN A 80 26.23 19.93 -25.49
CA ASN A 80 25.45 19.74 -24.26
C ASN A 80 25.61 20.93 -23.32
N CYS A 81 24.49 21.50 -22.88
CA CYS A 81 24.47 22.61 -21.94
C CYS A 81 24.20 22.10 -20.51
N PRO A 82 25.09 22.35 -19.51
CA PRO A 82 24.85 22.00 -18.12
C PRO A 82 23.52 22.53 -17.54
N ALA A 83 23.06 23.68 -18.04
CA ALA A 83 21.78 24.27 -17.65
C ALA A 83 20.58 23.36 -18.04
N HIS A 84 20.67 22.68 -19.18
CA HIS A 84 19.64 21.74 -19.64
C HIS A 84 19.61 20.50 -18.75
N THR A 85 20.78 19.95 -18.41
CA THR A 85 20.89 18.81 -17.48
C THR A 85 20.33 19.14 -16.10
N LYS A 86 20.53 20.37 -15.59
CA LYS A 86 19.93 20.82 -14.33
C LYS A 86 18.40 20.86 -14.39
N ALA A 87 17.83 21.32 -15.51
CA ALA A 87 16.39 21.30 -15.72
C ALA A 87 15.87 19.85 -15.79
N ASP A 88 16.54 18.97 -16.54
CA ASP A 88 16.20 17.55 -16.63
C ASP A 88 16.23 16.85 -15.26
N ILE A 89 17.18 17.19 -14.38
CA ILE A 89 17.24 16.67 -13.00
C ILE A 89 16.02 17.13 -12.18
N SER A 90 15.59 18.38 -12.34
CA SER A 90 14.40 18.88 -11.64
C SER A 90 13.14 18.15 -12.12
N THR A 91 13.01 17.96 -13.43
CA THR A 91 11.91 17.20 -14.04
C THR A 91 11.91 15.75 -13.57
N LEU A 92 13.09 15.12 -13.48
CA LEU A 92 13.22 13.75 -12.98
C LEU A 92 12.70 13.60 -11.55
N LYS A 93 13.02 14.56 -10.67
CA LYS A 93 12.52 14.57 -9.29
C LYS A 93 11.00 14.65 -9.24
N GLN A 94 10.41 15.55 -10.04
CA GLN A 94 8.97 15.73 -10.08
C GLN A 94 8.24 14.47 -10.58
N ILE A 95 8.77 13.84 -11.65
CA ILE A 95 8.23 12.56 -12.16
C ILE A 95 8.34 11.47 -11.09
N LEU A 96 9.44 11.43 -10.34
CA LEU A 96 9.66 10.45 -9.28
C LEU A 96 8.67 10.61 -8.12
N GLU A 97 8.45 11.83 -7.64
CA GLU A 97 7.45 12.12 -6.61
C GLU A 97 6.04 11.75 -7.06
N LEU A 98 5.65 12.16 -8.28
CA LEU A 98 4.37 11.81 -8.87
C LEU A 98 4.18 10.29 -8.98
N THR A 99 5.23 9.58 -9.42
CA THR A 99 5.18 8.12 -9.55
C THR A 99 4.97 7.45 -8.18
N ILE A 100 5.65 7.93 -7.14
CA ILE A 100 5.49 7.42 -5.77
C ILE A 100 4.05 7.64 -5.28
N ASP A 101 3.48 8.82 -5.48
CA ASP A 101 2.11 9.12 -5.05
C ASP A 101 1.07 8.27 -5.81
N ILE A 102 1.26 8.04 -7.10
CA ILE A 102 0.40 7.16 -7.88
C ILE A 102 0.53 5.71 -7.40
N MET A 103 1.75 5.23 -7.16
CA MET A 103 1.99 3.86 -6.66
C MET A 103 1.42 3.64 -5.25
N ARG A 104 1.45 4.67 -4.40
CA ARG A 104 0.85 4.64 -3.06
C ARG A 104 -0.68 4.65 -3.11
N SER A 105 -1.26 5.58 -3.87
CA SER A 105 -2.73 5.73 -3.95
C SER A 105 -3.41 4.56 -4.65
N SER A 106 -2.75 3.93 -5.63
CA SER A 106 -3.28 2.78 -6.38
C SER A 106 -3.04 1.41 -5.71
N GLY A 107 -2.25 1.35 -4.63
CA GLY A 107 -1.88 0.08 -3.99
C GLY A 107 -0.89 -0.79 -4.80
N VAL A 108 -0.52 -0.39 -6.03
CA VAL A 108 0.47 -1.11 -6.86
C VAL A 108 1.85 -1.13 -6.20
N GLY A 109 2.19 -0.11 -5.40
CA GLY A 109 3.44 -0.03 -4.67
C GLY A 109 3.59 -1.03 -3.52
N ALA A 110 2.51 -1.70 -3.11
CA ALA A 110 2.53 -2.76 -2.09
C ALA A 110 2.75 -4.16 -2.69
N LEU A 111 2.79 -4.29 -4.03
CA LEU A 111 2.97 -5.58 -4.67
C LEU A 111 4.39 -6.12 -4.45
N PRO A 112 4.53 -7.43 -4.15
CA PRO A 112 5.83 -8.05 -4.00
C PRO A 112 6.60 -7.99 -5.33
N VAL A 113 7.82 -7.42 -5.29
CA VAL A 113 8.72 -7.42 -6.45
C VAL A 113 9.21 -8.84 -6.70
N LEU A 114 8.72 -9.43 -7.79
CA LEU A 114 9.17 -10.72 -8.27
C LEU A 114 10.57 -10.57 -8.91
N PRO A 115 11.47 -11.53 -8.70
CA PRO A 115 12.74 -11.55 -9.43
C PRO A 115 12.43 -11.57 -10.93
N GLY A 116 13.04 -10.63 -11.66
CA GLY A 116 12.89 -10.54 -13.11
C GLY A 116 13.34 -11.84 -13.78
N PRO A 117 12.82 -12.16 -14.97
CA PRO A 117 13.20 -13.36 -15.68
C PRO A 117 14.71 -13.36 -15.94
N THR A 118 15.37 -14.48 -15.63
CA THR A 118 16.82 -14.68 -15.84
C THR A 118 17.21 -14.75 -17.31
N SER A 119 16.23 -14.74 -18.23
CA SER A 119 16.43 -14.73 -19.68
C SER A 119 15.44 -13.76 -20.35
N PRO A 120 15.87 -13.03 -21.40
CA PRO A 120 14.98 -12.13 -22.13
C PRO A 120 13.84 -12.93 -22.78
N GLY A 121 12.60 -12.68 -22.35
CA GLY A 121 11.40 -13.37 -22.81
C GLY A 121 10.91 -14.52 -21.90
N GLY A 122 11.61 -14.80 -20.79
CA GLY A 122 11.14 -15.78 -19.81
C GLY A 122 9.95 -15.27 -18.99
N ILE A 123 9.05 -16.17 -18.62
CA ILE A 123 8.03 -15.89 -17.59
C ILE A 123 8.78 -15.80 -16.26
N PRO A 124 8.61 -14.73 -15.46
CA PRO A 124 9.25 -14.64 -14.15
C PRO A 124 8.79 -15.82 -13.28
N PRO A 125 9.70 -16.51 -12.57
CA PRO A 125 9.32 -17.63 -11.71
C PRO A 125 8.38 -17.10 -10.62
N VAL A 126 7.13 -17.56 -10.65
CA VAL A 126 6.14 -17.24 -9.62
C VAL A 126 6.54 -18.04 -8.37
N PRO A 127 6.86 -17.38 -7.25
CA PRO A 127 7.26 -18.07 -6.02
C PRO A 127 6.12 -18.95 -5.52
N THR A 128 6.45 -20.10 -4.95
CA THR A 128 5.44 -20.94 -4.29
C THR A 128 4.88 -20.22 -3.06
N GLU A 129 3.65 -20.59 -2.65
CA GLU A 129 3.00 -20.01 -1.46
C GLU A 129 3.87 -20.09 -0.21
N GLN A 130 4.60 -21.20 -0.05
CA GLN A 130 5.54 -21.39 1.04
C GLN A 130 6.67 -20.34 1.02
N GLN A 131 7.25 -20.08 -0.15
CA GLN A 131 8.29 -19.05 -0.32
C GLN A 131 7.78 -17.64 -0.06
N LEU A 132 6.53 -17.34 -0.44
CA LEU A 132 5.89 -16.06 -0.13
C LEU A 132 5.68 -15.89 1.38
N THR A 133 5.25 -16.94 2.05
CA THR A 133 5.02 -16.93 3.50
C THR A 133 6.32 -16.73 4.27
N GLU A 134 7.38 -17.47 3.91
CA GLU A 134 8.71 -17.32 4.51
C GLU A 134 9.26 -15.91 4.32
N ARG A 135 9.14 -15.34 3.12
CA ARG A 135 9.59 -13.97 2.81
C ARG A 135 8.80 -12.91 3.60
N THR A 136 7.51 -13.14 3.80
CA THR A 136 6.64 -12.27 4.59
C THR A 136 7.03 -12.31 6.06
N GLN A 137 7.22 -13.51 6.63
CA GLN A 137 7.68 -13.68 8.01
C GLN A 137 9.04 -13.02 8.24
N GLN A 138 9.97 -13.17 7.30
CA GLN A 138 11.28 -12.53 7.39
C GLN A 138 11.17 -11.00 7.36
N SER A 139 10.28 -10.46 6.54
CA SER A 139 10.03 -9.01 6.46
C SER A 139 9.40 -8.47 7.73
N LEU A 140 8.41 -9.19 8.29
CA LEU A 140 7.81 -8.86 9.59
C LEU A 140 8.85 -8.88 10.71
N LYS A 141 9.70 -9.90 10.77
CA LYS A 141 10.77 -9.99 11.77
C LYS A 141 11.70 -8.77 11.70
N ARG A 142 12.18 -8.41 10.50
CA ARG A 142 13.04 -7.23 10.31
C ARG A 142 12.36 -5.93 10.75
N PHE A 143 11.07 -5.80 10.46
CA PHE A 143 10.29 -4.64 10.87
C PHE A 143 10.18 -4.56 12.40
N PHE A 144 9.85 -5.67 13.07
CA PHE A 144 9.79 -5.73 14.52
C PHE A 144 11.15 -5.45 15.17
N ASP A 145 12.24 -6.02 14.65
CA ASP A 145 13.60 -5.75 15.12
C ASP A 145 13.96 -4.26 14.99
N GLN A 146 13.57 -3.63 13.88
CA GLN A 146 13.80 -2.20 13.67
C GLN A 146 13.00 -1.35 14.65
N VAL A 147 11.72 -1.65 14.84
CA VAL A 147 10.86 -0.95 15.80
C VAL A 147 11.40 -1.10 17.23
N LEU A 148 11.86 -2.30 17.59
CA LEU A 148 12.43 -2.57 18.90
C LEU A 148 13.71 -1.74 19.13
N ARG A 149 14.64 -1.74 18.17
CA ARG A 149 15.86 -0.92 18.26
C ARG A 149 15.57 0.58 18.39
N HIS A 150 14.54 1.07 17.70
CA HIS A 150 14.12 2.46 17.81
C HIS A 150 13.57 2.77 19.22
N GLN A 151 12.78 1.86 19.80
CA GLN A 151 12.28 2.00 21.16
C GLN A 151 13.40 1.94 22.21
N GLU A 152 14.34 1.00 22.08
CA GLU A 152 15.49 0.89 22.99
C GLU A 152 16.39 2.15 22.96
N SER A 153 16.61 2.71 21.77
CA SER A 153 17.38 3.94 21.60
C SER A 153 16.69 5.14 22.24
N ALA A 154 15.37 5.26 22.05
CA ALA A 154 14.57 6.31 22.66
C ALA A 154 14.49 6.19 24.19
N ALA A 155 14.32 4.96 24.71
CA ALA A 155 14.31 4.69 26.15
C ALA A 155 15.67 5.02 26.80
N THR A 156 16.77 4.67 26.14
CA THR A 156 18.12 5.00 26.62
C THR A 156 18.35 6.52 26.64
N ALA A 157 17.96 7.22 25.58
CA ALA A 157 18.05 8.69 25.53
C ALA A 157 17.19 9.38 26.61
N ALA A 158 15.98 8.88 26.86
CA ALA A 158 15.10 9.38 27.92
C ALA A 158 15.69 9.14 29.33
N ASN A 159 16.33 7.99 29.55
CA ASN A 159 17.03 7.70 30.80
C ASN A 159 18.24 8.62 31.01
N LEU A 160 19.01 8.92 29.96
CA LEU A 160 20.11 9.90 30.03
C LEU A 160 19.61 11.32 30.32
N LEU A 161 18.51 11.74 29.67
CA LEU A 161 17.90 13.06 29.90
C LEU A 161 17.35 13.19 31.34
N SER A 162 16.74 12.12 31.86
CA SER A 162 16.22 12.08 33.22
C SER A 162 17.35 12.07 34.26
N ALA A 163 18.46 11.37 33.98
CA ALA A 163 19.65 11.37 34.82
C ALA A 163 20.35 12.74 34.85
N GLU A 164 20.39 13.47 33.74
CA GLU A 164 20.94 14.84 33.69
C GLU A 164 20.07 15.83 34.50
N ASN A 165 18.74 15.67 34.46
CA ASN A 165 17.82 16.58 35.15
C ASN A 165 17.83 16.38 36.68
N ILE A 166 18.14 15.17 37.16
CA ILE A 166 18.29 14.88 38.60
C ILE A 166 19.58 15.49 39.18
N GLY A 167 20.63 15.68 38.37
CA GLY A 167 21.90 16.29 38.80
C GLY A 167 21.88 17.81 39.02
N LYS A 168 20.82 18.52 38.60
CA LYS A 168 20.71 19.99 38.67
C LYS A 168 19.82 20.53 39.81
N VAL A 169 19.17 19.66 40.60
CA VAL A 169 18.23 20.03 41.69
C VAL A 169 18.90 20.06 43.08
N GLY A 170 20.23 20.00 43.16
CA GLY A 170 20.98 19.87 44.42
C GLY A 170 22.04 20.95 44.69
N LYS A 171 21.81 22.22 44.34
CA LYS A 171 22.63 23.35 44.80
C LYS A 171 21.77 24.52 45.23
#